data_AF-A0A2V8RXJ5-F1
#
_entry.id   AF-A0A2V8RXJ5-F1
#
_cell.length_a   1.000
_cell.length_b   1.000
_cell.length_c   1.000
_cell.angle_alpha   90.00
_cell.angle_beta   90.00
_cell.angle_gamma   90.00
#
_symmetry.space_group_name_H-M   'P 1'
#
loop_
_entity.id
_entity.type
_entity.pdbx_description
1 polymer ?
#
loop_
_entity_poly.entity_id
_entity_poly.type
_entity_poly.pdbx_seq_one_letter_code
_entity_poly.pdbx_strand_id
1 'polypeptide(L)'
;MLMPSLVNVPGIENTTDEFRQKVIQIAANLEIDPNFLLAIMSFESGASFSPAKKNAAGSGAVGLIQFMPSTARGLGTTTAALAAMTAVRQLDFVEKYFMPFKGRLKTIEDAYMAVLFPKAIGKGSGFVLFTRPSKQYTQNRGLDLDGDGRITVAEAASRVKQRLGAPPSVQVPPDRTPVNVVPPNVTVLSKGMSGPEVEALQDELIDLGYMTLAEKKTGPGTFGQKTEAAVTAFQHDNLLAENGTYDAATQAAVKQLQNGVQLGSEGGVVLPMQNRLVAAKLLTPQQLATGPGTFGQKTQKALMQFQLDHNIHPTGVLTAETYQALYKTVPVIPPTKVQGTNEAIDTILPPSGPGYTVYNREPGGTDQFGTQTAIHALQDLAQAWAQTQRVLIQYGDISRRGGGPFFNAQNPKKVDHADHKEGRAVDIRPMAKGGAFVPVTFNSSNYDAALTKQLCVLIKQKFPNSVILFNDPKLIAAGLTKQHAGHNNHLHWLIK
;
A
#
# COMPACT_ATOMS: atom_id res chain seq x y z
N MET A 1 -16.20 -22.73 26.20
CA MET A 1 -16.10 -22.24 24.81
C MET A 1 -15.97 -20.72 24.90
N LEU A 2 -14.84 -20.15 24.51
CA LEU A 2 -14.64 -18.69 24.54
C LEU A 2 -15.68 -18.05 23.60
N MET A 3 -16.42 -17.05 24.08
CA MET A 3 -17.31 -16.29 23.20
C MET A 3 -16.46 -15.63 22.09
N PRO A 4 -16.86 -15.71 20.81
CA PRO A 4 -16.10 -15.09 19.74
C PRO A 4 -16.03 -13.58 19.98
N SER A 5 -14.81 -13.04 19.99
CA SER A 5 -14.59 -11.60 20.13
C SER A 5 -15.04 -10.90 18.85
N LEU A 6 -15.93 -9.91 18.99
CA LEU A 6 -16.36 -9.08 17.88
C LEU A 6 -15.25 -8.07 17.51
N VAL A 7 -14.96 -7.94 16.22
CA VAL A 7 -13.99 -6.98 15.71
C VAL A 7 -14.58 -5.57 15.64
N ASN A 8 -13.73 -4.55 15.74
CA ASN A 8 -14.14 -3.16 15.68
C ASN A 8 -14.44 -2.72 14.23
N VAL A 9 -15.63 -3.08 13.72
CA VAL A 9 -16.09 -2.62 12.40
C VAL A 9 -16.56 -1.16 12.48
N PRO A 10 -16.43 -0.33 11.42
CA PRO A 10 -16.91 1.05 11.45
C PRO A 10 -18.40 1.12 11.82
N GLY A 11 -18.73 1.92 12.84
CA GLY A 11 -20.11 2.11 13.30
C GLY A 11 -20.58 1.17 14.39
N ILE A 12 -19.75 0.20 14.84
CA ILE A 12 -20.12 -0.73 15.91
C ILE A 12 -20.43 0.00 17.22
N GLU A 13 -19.84 1.17 17.44
CA GLU A 13 -20.12 2.09 18.55
C GLU A 13 -21.57 2.59 18.57
N ASN A 14 -22.28 2.52 17.44
CA ASN A 14 -23.71 2.88 17.34
C ASN A 14 -24.64 1.74 17.75
N THR A 15 -24.10 0.58 18.17
CA THR A 15 -24.88 -0.60 18.57
C THR A 15 -24.87 -0.80 20.09
N THR A 16 -25.93 -1.42 20.60
CA THR A 16 -26.03 -1.82 22.02
C THR A 16 -25.35 -3.16 22.27
N ASP A 17 -25.05 -3.46 23.53
CA ASP A 17 -24.55 -4.81 23.90
C ASP A 17 -25.56 -5.91 23.58
N GLU A 18 -26.85 -5.63 23.76
CA GLU A 18 -27.93 -6.55 23.40
C GLU A 18 -27.89 -6.89 21.90
N PHE A 19 -27.67 -5.88 21.04
CA PHE A 19 -27.50 -6.09 19.60
C PHE A 19 -26.30 -7.00 19.31
N ARG A 20 -25.14 -6.70 19.90
CA ARG A 20 -23.90 -7.46 19.73
C ARG A 20 -24.04 -8.92 20.17
N GLN A 21 -24.66 -9.15 21.33
CA GLN A 21 -24.93 -10.49 21.85
C GLN A 21 -25.88 -11.27 20.94
N LYS A 22 -26.93 -10.61 20.43
CA LYS A 22 -27.86 -11.22 19.49
C LYS A 22 -27.19 -11.59 18.16
N VAL A 23 -26.26 -10.79 17.66
CA VAL A 23 -25.44 -11.14 16.48
C VAL A 23 -24.62 -12.40 16.73
N ILE A 24 -23.97 -12.53 17.89
CA ILE A 24 -23.21 -13.73 18.26
C ILE A 24 -24.14 -14.96 18.30
N GLN A 25 -25.32 -14.83 18.90
CA GLN A 25 -26.29 -15.92 18.97
C GLN A 25 -26.76 -16.37 17.58
N ILE A 26 -27.13 -15.40 16.73
CA ILE A 26 -27.56 -15.68 15.35
C ILE A 26 -26.44 -16.34 14.56
N ALA A 27 -25.20 -15.85 14.71
CA ALA A 27 -24.06 -16.41 14.01
C ALA A 27 -23.80 -17.88 14.41
N ALA A 28 -23.94 -18.21 15.70
CA ALA A 28 -23.86 -19.57 16.18
C ALA A 28 -24.98 -20.45 15.59
N ASN A 29 -26.22 -19.95 15.51
CA ASN A 29 -27.34 -20.67 14.93
C ASN A 29 -27.14 -20.97 13.42
N LEU A 30 -26.51 -20.04 12.71
CA LEU A 30 -26.24 -20.09 11.26
C LEU A 30 -24.92 -20.79 10.89
N GLU A 31 -24.08 -21.10 11.88
CA GLU A 31 -22.72 -21.64 11.68
C GLU A 31 -21.84 -20.73 10.78
N ILE A 32 -21.89 -19.42 11.06
CA ILE A 32 -21.13 -18.36 10.39
C ILE A 32 -20.29 -17.58 11.43
N ASP A 33 -19.20 -16.94 11.00
CA ASP A 33 -18.48 -15.98 11.84
C ASP A 33 -19.37 -14.74 12.12
N PRO A 34 -19.61 -14.35 13.39
CA PRO A 34 -20.41 -13.17 13.73
C PRO A 34 -19.82 -11.87 13.15
N ASN A 35 -18.51 -11.80 12.92
CA ASN A 35 -17.87 -10.65 12.32
C ASN A 35 -18.27 -10.46 10.87
N PHE A 36 -18.65 -11.51 10.15
CA PHE A 36 -19.14 -11.38 8.78
C PHE A 36 -20.50 -10.68 8.74
N LEU A 37 -21.40 -11.04 9.67
CA LEU A 37 -22.68 -10.35 9.81
C LEU A 37 -22.47 -8.88 10.18
N LEU A 38 -21.54 -8.57 11.10
CA LEU A 38 -21.21 -7.18 11.45
C LEU A 38 -20.63 -6.38 10.29
N ALA A 39 -19.70 -6.97 9.52
CA ALA A 39 -19.08 -6.31 8.37
C ALA A 39 -20.10 -6.00 7.28
N ILE A 40 -20.99 -6.96 6.97
CA ILE A 40 -22.11 -6.77 6.03
C ILE A 40 -23.01 -5.64 6.53
N MET A 41 -23.42 -5.67 7.80
CA MET A 41 -24.31 -4.64 8.35
C MET A 41 -23.64 -3.25 8.39
N SER A 42 -22.35 -3.18 8.70
CA SER A 42 -21.56 -1.94 8.63
C SER A 42 -21.54 -1.40 7.20
N PHE A 43 -21.33 -2.26 6.19
CA PHE A 43 -21.30 -1.83 4.80
C PHE A 43 -22.68 -1.37 4.31
N GLU A 44 -23.69 -2.22 4.45
CA GLU A 44 -25.05 -2.01 3.90
C GLU A 44 -25.79 -0.85 4.57
N SER A 45 -25.55 -0.62 5.87
CA SER A 45 -26.13 0.52 6.58
C SER A 45 -25.31 1.82 6.47
N GLY A 46 -24.15 1.78 5.81
CA GLY A 46 -23.21 2.91 5.77
C GLY A 46 -22.68 3.29 7.16
N ALA A 47 -22.27 2.30 7.95
CA ALA A 47 -21.79 2.38 9.33
C ALA A 47 -22.81 2.91 10.36
N SER A 48 -24.09 3.03 10.00
CA SER A 48 -25.11 3.53 10.94
C SER A 48 -25.73 2.46 11.82
N PHE A 49 -25.70 1.19 11.39
CA PHE A 49 -26.48 0.08 11.96
C PHE A 49 -27.97 0.43 12.13
N SER A 50 -28.48 1.36 11.31
CA SER A 50 -29.85 1.85 11.42
C SER A 50 -30.82 0.92 10.69
N PRO A 51 -31.89 0.46 11.36
CA PRO A 51 -32.94 -0.35 10.73
C PRO A 51 -33.74 0.45 9.69
N ALA A 52 -33.68 1.78 9.72
CA ALA A 52 -34.38 2.69 8.81
C ALA A 52 -33.50 3.19 7.65
N LYS A 53 -32.23 2.77 7.54
CA LYS A 53 -31.33 3.22 6.48
C LYS A 53 -31.89 2.86 5.10
N LYS A 54 -32.27 3.86 4.32
CA LYS A 54 -32.76 3.68 2.95
C LYS A 54 -31.62 3.62 1.95
N ASN A 55 -31.80 2.83 0.91
CA ASN A 55 -30.88 2.81 -0.22
C ASN A 55 -30.88 4.16 -0.98
N ALA A 56 -29.70 4.65 -1.34
CA ALA A 56 -29.53 5.92 -2.04
C ALA A 56 -29.96 5.88 -3.53
N ALA A 57 -30.05 4.69 -4.14
CA ALA A 57 -30.44 4.50 -5.53
C ALA A 57 -31.96 4.27 -5.73
N GLY A 58 -32.77 4.45 -4.69
CA GLY A 58 -34.24 4.44 -4.80
C GLY A 58 -34.86 3.05 -4.99
N SER A 59 -34.13 1.96 -4.73
CA SER A 59 -34.62 0.57 -4.86
C SER A 59 -35.74 0.18 -3.87
N GLY A 60 -36.01 1.03 -2.88
CA GLY A 60 -36.91 0.75 -1.77
C GLY A 60 -36.33 -0.19 -0.71
N ALA A 61 -35.06 -0.56 -0.83
CA ALA A 61 -34.36 -1.36 0.17
C ALA A 61 -34.12 -0.59 1.48
N VAL A 62 -34.15 -1.31 2.61
CA VAL A 62 -34.02 -0.69 3.93
C VAL A 62 -33.27 -1.56 4.95
N GLY A 63 -32.64 -0.89 5.91
CA GLY A 63 -32.18 -1.49 7.16
C GLY A 63 -30.80 -2.14 7.10
N LEU A 64 -30.55 -2.99 8.09
CA LEU A 64 -29.24 -3.53 8.44
C LEU A 64 -28.52 -4.23 7.28
N ILE A 65 -29.26 -4.92 6.41
CA ILE A 65 -28.71 -5.62 5.23
C ILE A 65 -29.37 -5.16 3.91
N GLN A 66 -29.99 -3.98 3.90
CA GLN A 66 -30.74 -3.44 2.74
C GLN A 66 -31.80 -4.41 2.20
N PHE A 67 -32.76 -4.83 3.05
CA PHE A 67 -33.86 -5.70 2.66
C PHE A 67 -34.68 -5.11 1.50
N MET A 68 -34.67 -5.78 0.35
CA MET A 68 -35.51 -5.42 -0.81
C MET A 68 -37.01 -5.61 -0.50
N PRO A 69 -37.92 -4.84 -1.13
CA PRO A 69 -39.37 -4.98 -0.91
C PRO A 69 -39.93 -6.39 -1.13
N SER A 70 -39.42 -7.13 -2.13
CA SER A 70 -39.82 -8.52 -2.40
C SER A 70 -39.35 -9.47 -1.28
N THR A 71 -38.10 -9.31 -0.82
CA THR A 71 -37.54 -10.08 0.30
C THR A 71 -38.33 -9.84 1.58
N ALA A 72 -38.65 -8.58 1.90
CA ALA A 72 -39.45 -8.24 3.07
C ALA A 72 -40.82 -8.96 3.05
N ARG A 73 -41.50 -8.96 1.89
CA ARG A 73 -42.77 -9.71 1.73
C ARG A 73 -42.58 -11.23 1.90
N GLY A 74 -41.52 -11.79 1.32
CA GLY A 74 -41.18 -13.22 1.48
C GLY A 74 -40.89 -13.62 2.93
N LEU A 75 -40.43 -12.67 3.75
CA LEU A 75 -40.23 -12.85 5.19
C LEU A 75 -41.48 -12.52 6.03
N GLY A 76 -42.63 -12.28 5.39
CA GLY A 76 -43.90 -11.98 6.05
C GLY A 76 -44.00 -10.57 6.63
N THR A 77 -43.28 -9.59 6.07
CA THR A 77 -43.26 -8.20 6.53
C THR A 77 -43.22 -7.20 5.36
N THR A 78 -42.99 -5.92 5.65
CA THR A 78 -42.79 -4.86 4.65
C THR A 78 -41.54 -4.05 4.98
N THR A 79 -40.98 -3.35 4.00
CA THR A 79 -39.84 -2.44 4.24
C THR A 79 -40.22 -1.29 5.18
N ALA A 80 -41.46 -0.80 5.13
CA ALA A 80 -41.96 0.18 6.11
C ALA A 80 -41.96 -0.38 7.54
N ALA A 81 -42.45 -1.60 7.73
CA ALA A 81 -42.45 -2.26 9.03
C ALA A 81 -41.03 -2.55 9.53
N LEU A 82 -40.14 -3.05 8.66
CA LEU A 82 -38.72 -3.27 8.97
C LEU A 82 -38.04 -1.95 9.39
N ALA A 83 -38.30 -0.85 8.69
CA ALA A 83 -37.74 0.46 9.00
C ALA A 83 -38.18 1.00 10.38
N ALA A 84 -39.38 0.63 10.82
CA ALA A 84 -39.95 1.04 12.10
C ALA A 84 -39.49 0.17 13.29
N MET A 85 -38.75 -0.93 13.05
CA MET A 85 -38.23 -1.79 14.11
C MET A 85 -37.03 -1.17 14.81
N THR A 86 -36.75 -1.64 16.03
CA THR A 86 -35.43 -1.47 16.62
C THR A 86 -34.40 -2.33 15.87
N ALA A 87 -33.12 -1.97 15.95
CA ALA A 87 -32.04 -2.74 15.32
C ALA A 87 -32.05 -4.21 15.83
N VAL A 88 -32.24 -4.41 17.14
CA VAL A 88 -32.33 -5.74 17.77
C VAL A 88 -33.52 -6.56 17.25
N ARG A 89 -34.70 -5.95 17.03
CA ARG A 89 -35.85 -6.67 16.44
C ARG A 89 -35.64 -6.97 14.96
N GLN A 90 -34.97 -6.08 14.23
CA GLN A 90 -34.67 -6.32 12.83
C GLN A 90 -33.68 -7.49 12.64
N LEU A 91 -32.82 -7.79 13.63
CA LEU A 91 -31.95 -8.97 13.62
C LEU A 91 -32.70 -10.30 13.52
N ASP A 92 -33.94 -10.41 14.01
CA ASP A 92 -34.75 -11.63 13.82
C ASP A 92 -35.02 -11.91 12.33
N PHE A 93 -35.15 -10.84 11.55
CA PHE A 93 -35.35 -10.93 10.11
C PHE A 93 -34.02 -11.15 9.37
N VAL A 94 -32.90 -10.67 9.92
CA VAL A 94 -31.56 -11.00 9.43
C VAL A 94 -31.32 -12.51 9.59
N GLU A 95 -31.59 -13.08 10.76
CA GLU A 95 -31.48 -14.52 10.99
C GLU A 95 -32.38 -15.33 10.03
N LYS A 96 -33.67 -14.99 9.93
CA LYS A 96 -34.61 -15.64 8.99
C LYS A 96 -34.12 -15.58 7.55
N TYR A 97 -33.53 -14.46 7.14
CA TYR A 97 -33.00 -14.27 5.80
C TYR A 97 -31.79 -15.17 5.51
N PHE A 98 -30.87 -15.31 6.46
CA PHE A 98 -29.66 -16.10 6.30
C PHE A 98 -29.85 -17.61 6.57
N MET A 99 -30.93 -18.00 7.26
CA MET A 99 -31.22 -19.39 7.64
C MET A 99 -31.14 -20.40 6.47
N PRO A 100 -31.62 -20.10 5.24
CA PRO A 100 -31.48 -21.01 4.09
C PRO A 100 -30.02 -21.29 3.66
N PHE A 101 -29.06 -20.51 4.14
CA PHE A 101 -27.63 -20.64 3.84
C PHE A 101 -26.81 -21.22 5.00
N LYS A 102 -27.48 -21.66 6.08
CA LYS A 102 -26.82 -22.25 7.26
C LYS A 102 -25.74 -23.25 6.86
N GLY A 103 -24.57 -23.12 7.47
CA GLY A 103 -23.42 -24.00 7.23
C GLY A 103 -22.69 -23.79 5.90
N ARG A 104 -23.17 -22.94 4.98
CA ARG A 104 -22.57 -22.72 3.65
C ARG A 104 -21.71 -21.46 3.55
N LEU A 105 -21.79 -20.55 4.52
CA LEU A 105 -21.16 -19.23 4.48
C LEU A 105 -19.78 -19.27 5.15
N LYS A 106 -18.80 -19.88 4.47
CA LYS A 106 -17.48 -20.16 5.05
C LYS A 106 -16.50 -18.98 4.95
N THR A 107 -16.76 -18.04 4.07
CA THR A 107 -15.93 -16.83 3.84
C THR A 107 -16.78 -15.56 3.92
N ILE A 108 -16.13 -14.41 4.09
CA ILE A 108 -16.84 -13.11 4.04
C ILE A 108 -17.44 -12.88 2.65
N GLU A 109 -16.77 -13.38 1.61
CA GLU A 109 -17.25 -13.39 0.23
C GLU A 109 -18.55 -14.19 0.09
N ASP A 110 -18.60 -15.42 0.60
CA ASP A 110 -19.82 -16.25 0.59
C ASP A 110 -20.97 -15.59 1.36
N ALA A 111 -20.65 -15.05 2.54
CA ALA A 111 -21.60 -14.35 3.38
C ALA A 111 -22.18 -13.12 2.67
N TYR A 112 -21.34 -12.36 1.95
CA TYR A 112 -21.81 -11.21 1.18
C TYR A 112 -22.59 -11.62 -0.07
N MET A 113 -22.22 -12.72 -0.72
CA MET A 113 -22.97 -13.24 -1.86
C MET A 113 -24.39 -13.66 -1.48
N ALA A 114 -24.64 -14.07 -0.23
CA ALA A 114 -26.01 -14.28 0.23
C ALA A 114 -26.88 -13.02 0.14
N VAL A 115 -26.30 -11.82 0.26
CA VAL A 115 -26.99 -10.52 0.12
C VAL A 115 -27.04 -10.06 -1.34
N LEU A 116 -25.90 -10.11 -2.03
CA LEU A 116 -25.77 -9.53 -3.37
C LEU A 116 -26.21 -10.48 -4.49
N PHE A 117 -25.76 -11.74 -4.46
CA PHE A 117 -25.99 -12.70 -5.53
C PHE A 117 -25.87 -14.17 -5.04
N PRO A 118 -26.93 -14.75 -4.43
CA PRO A 118 -26.84 -16.04 -3.72
C PRO A 118 -26.36 -17.24 -4.56
N LYS A 119 -26.51 -17.16 -5.88
CA LYS A 119 -26.04 -18.22 -6.80
C LYS A 119 -24.51 -18.35 -6.85
N ALA A 120 -23.77 -17.34 -6.37
CA ALA A 120 -22.31 -17.34 -6.33
C ALA A 120 -21.72 -17.91 -5.02
N ILE A 121 -22.55 -18.27 -4.03
CA ILE A 121 -22.07 -18.89 -2.79
C ILE A 121 -21.33 -20.18 -3.12
N GLY A 122 -20.09 -20.30 -2.62
CA GLY A 122 -19.21 -21.46 -2.83
C GLY A 122 -18.58 -21.55 -4.21
N LYS A 123 -18.72 -20.53 -5.06
CA LYS A 123 -18.11 -20.50 -6.41
C LYS A 123 -16.67 -19.98 -6.45
N GLY A 124 -16.18 -19.47 -5.32
CA GLY A 124 -14.83 -18.92 -5.20
C GLY A 124 -14.74 -17.46 -5.65
N SER A 125 -13.62 -16.82 -5.27
CA SER A 125 -13.39 -15.38 -5.44
C SER A 125 -13.37 -14.90 -6.90
N GLY A 126 -12.88 -15.73 -7.83
CA GLY A 126 -12.83 -15.41 -9.26
C GLY A 126 -14.15 -15.62 -10.03
N PHE A 127 -15.23 -16.04 -9.37
CA PHE A 127 -16.50 -16.26 -10.06
C PHE A 127 -17.10 -14.93 -10.51
N VAL A 128 -17.41 -14.82 -11.81
CA VAL A 128 -17.98 -13.61 -12.41
C VAL A 128 -19.49 -13.54 -12.16
N LEU A 129 -19.93 -12.46 -11.52
CA LEU A 129 -21.31 -12.15 -11.19
C LEU A 129 -22.03 -11.50 -12.37
N PHE A 130 -21.44 -10.43 -12.92
CA PHE A 130 -22.04 -9.63 -13.97
C PHE A 130 -21.00 -9.24 -15.00
N THR A 131 -21.36 -9.31 -16.28
CA THR A 131 -20.49 -8.88 -17.38
C THR A 131 -21.14 -7.75 -18.18
N ARG A 132 -20.33 -6.86 -18.73
CA ARG A 132 -20.74 -5.84 -19.69
C ARG A 132 -21.08 -6.55 -21.01
N PRO A 133 -22.17 -6.17 -21.72
CA PRO A 133 -23.06 -5.04 -21.47
C PRO A 133 -24.40 -5.40 -20.78
N SER A 134 -24.39 -6.12 -19.65
CA SER A 134 -25.64 -6.43 -18.94
C SER A 134 -26.16 -5.26 -18.09
N LYS A 135 -27.49 -5.20 -17.92
CA LYS A 135 -28.15 -4.23 -17.02
C LYS A 135 -27.65 -4.36 -15.58
N GLN A 136 -27.45 -5.60 -15.13
CA GLN A 136 -26.94 -5.92 -13.80
C GLN A 136 -25.52 -5.38 -13.62
N TYR A 137 -24.67 -5.50 -14.65
CA TYR A 137 -23.35 -4.89 -14.66
C TYR A 137 -23.46 -3.36 -14.60
N THR A 138 -24.29 -2.72 -15.43
CA THR A 138 -24.45 -1.24 -15.40
C THR A 138 -24.89 -0.71 -14.04
N GLN A 139 -25.81 -1.41 -13.37
CA GLN A 139 -26.30 -1.02 -12.04
C GLN A 139 -25.27 -1.23 -10.94
N ASN A 140 -24.37 -2.20 -11.11
CA ASN A 140 -23.34 -2.55 -10.13
C ASN A 140 -21.93 -2.13 -10.56
N ARG A 141 -21.79 -1.30 -11.60
CA ARG A 141 -20.49 -0.93 -12.20
C ARG A 141 -19.49 -0.38 -11.18
N GLY A 142 -19.96 0.21 -10.08
CA GLY A 142 -19.08 0.66 -8.99
C GLY A 142 -18.43 -0.48 -8.17
N LEU A 143 -18.78 -1.74 -8.44
CA LEU A 143 -18.17 -2.96 -7.90
C LEU A 143 -17.17 -3.60 -8.88
N ASP A 144 -17.11 -3.14 -10.13
CA ASP A 144 -16.05 -3.51 -11.07
C ASP A 144 -14.82 -2.67 -10.71
N LEU A 145 -13.92 -3.26 -9.93
CA LEU A 145 -12.81 -2.52 -9.32
C LEU A 145 -11.62 -2.43 -10.27
N ASP A 146 -11.45 -3.42 -11.15
CA ASP A 146 -10.39 -3.43 -12.17
C ASP A 146 -10.87 -2.90 -13.53
N GLY A 147 -12.18 -2.71 -13.71
CA GLY A 147 -12.77 -2.09 -14.90
C GLY A 147 -12.79 -3.01 -16.11
N ASP A 148 -12.56 -4.33 -15.94
CA ASP A 148 -12.42 -5.30 -17.02
C ASP A 148 -13.76 -5.63 -17.73
N GLY A 149 -14.85 -5.02 -17.27
CA GLY A 149 -16.19 -5.31 -17.77
C GLY A 149 -16.82 -6.53 -17.11
N ARG A 150 -16.25 -7.07 -16.04
CA ARG A 150 -16.72 -8.22 -15.26
C ARG A 150 -16.62 -7.90 -13.78
N ILE A 151 -17.74 -8.05 -13.07
CA ILE A 151 -17.77 -7.94 -11.62
C ILE A 151 -17.62 -9.34 -11.05
N THR A 152 -16.54 -9.63 -10.35
CA THR A 152 -16.28 -10.91 -9.67
C THR A 152 -16.80 -10.92 -8.23
N VAL A 153 -16.87 -12.13 -7.63
CA VAL A 153 -17.17 -12.31 -6.19
C VAL A 153 -16.18 -11.54 -5.32
N ALA A 154 -14.89 -11.55 -5.67
CA ALA A 154 -13.84 -10.87 -4.92
C ALA A 154 -14.06 -9.36 -4.88
N GLU A 155 -14.34 -8.75 -6.04
CA GLU A 155 -14.48 -7.31 -6.16
C GLU A 155 -15.75 -6.82 -5.49
N ALA A 156 -16.86 -7.52 -5.69
CA ALA A 156 -18.12 -7.25 -5.03
C ALA A 156 -17.97 -7.26 -3.50
N ALA A 157 -17.26 -8.24 -2.93
CA ALA A 157 -17.07 -8.37 -1.48
C ALA A 157 -15.94 -7.51 -0.89
N SER A 158 -15.07 -6.92 -1.72
CA SER A 158 -13.86 -6.22 -1.29
C SER A 158 -14.11 -5.13 -0.25
N ARG A 159 -15.13 -4.29 -0.46
CA ARG A 159 -15.46 -3.20 0.47
C ARG A 159 -16.09 -3.67 1.78
N VAL A 160 -16.70 -4.86 1.78
CA VAL A 160 -17.22 -5.50 2.99
C VAL A 160 -16.08 -6.12 3.78
N LYS A 161 -15.15 -6.81 3.09
CA LYS A 161 -13.95 -7.41 3.69
C LYS A 161 -13.08 -6.39 4.41
N GLN A 162 -12.93 -5.19 3.84
CA GLN A 162 -12.20 -4.07 4.48
C GLN A 162 -12.80 -3.62 5.82
N ARG A 163 -14.09 -3.90 6.10
CA ARG A 163 -14.74 -3.54 7.37
C ARG A 163 -14.23 -4.35 8.56
N LEU A 164 -13.65 -5.53 8.33
CA LEU A 164 -13.14 -6.40 9.39
C LEU A 164 -11.84 -5.87 10.03
N GLY A 165 -11.23 -4.81 9.48
CA GLY A 165 -9.94 -4.29 9.91
C GLY A 165 -8.77 -5.20 9.53
N ALA A 166 -7.54 -4.78 9.84
CA ALA A 166 -6.39 -5.69 9.84
C ALA A 166 -6.60 -6.76 10.93
N PRO A 167 -6.18 -8.01 10.73
CA PRO A 167 -6.37 -9.07 11.73
C PRO A 167 -5.76 -8.65 13.08
N PRO A 168 -6.42 -8.95 14.22
CA PRO A 168 -5.88 -8.61 15.52
C PRO A 168 -4.51 -9.28 15.71
N SER A 169 -3.51 -8.49 16.08
CA SER A 169 -2.19 -8.95 16.48
C SER A 169 -2.32 -9.91 17.66
N VAL A 170 -2.12 -11.20 17.41
CA VAL A 170 -2.02 -12.22 18.45
C VAL A 170 -0.78 -11.89 19.28
N GLN A 171 -0.97 -11.51 20.54
CA GLN A 171 0.10 -11.51 21.54
C GLN A 171 0.51 -12.97 21.79
N VAL A 172 1.64 -13.40 21.23
CA VAL A 172 2.20 -14.73 21.51
C VAL A 172 3.13 -14.62 22.73
N PRO A 173 2.97 -15.47 23.77
CA PRO A 173 3.86 -15.51 24.93
C PRO A 173 5.30 -15.89 24.56
N PRO A 174 6.31 -15.45 25.33
CA PRO A 174 7.71 -15.62 24.99
C PRO A 174 8.23 -16.99 25.45
N ASP A 175 7.80 -18.08 24.81
CA ASP A 175 8.61 -19.30 24.82
C ASP A 175 8.19 -20.28 23.72
N ARG A 176 9.10 -20.48 22.76
CA ARG A 176 9.37 -21.66 21.92
C ARG A 176 9.93 -21.23 20.56
N THR A 177 11.03 -21.89 20.22
CA THR A 177 11.88 -21.85 19.02
C THR A 177 11.21 -21.45 17.69
N PRO A 178 11.94 -20.77 16.79
CA PRO A 178 11.38 -20.18 15.58
C PRO A 178 10.88 -21.26 14.62
N VAL A 179 9.56 -21.40 14.52
CA VAL A 179 8.92 -22.04 13.37
C VAL A 179 8.59 -20.92 12.39
N ASN A 180 9.10 -21.07 11.18
CA ASN A 180 8.99 -20.15 10.06
C ASN A 180 7.52 -19.89 9.72
N VAL A 181 6.95 -18.77 10.17
CA VAL A 181 5.61 -18.33 9.75
C VAL A 181 5.78 -17.49 8.49
N VAL A 182 5.61 -18.14 7.35
CA VAL A 182 5.50 -17.48 6.04
C VAL A 182 4.19 -16.66 6.03
N PRO A 183 4.23 -15.33 5.80
CA PRO A 183 3.02 -14.52 5.62
C PRO A 183 2.22 -15.00 4.39
N PRO A 184 0.89 -14.76 4.30
CA PRO A 184 0.06 -15.29 3.23
C PRO A 184 0.64 -14.90 1.86
N ASN A 185 0.92 -15.91 1.03
CA ASN A 185 1.62 -15.80 -0.25
C ASN A 185 1.11 -14.63 -1.11
N VAL A 186 1.86 -13.53 -1.16
CA VAL A 186 1.94 -12.71 -2.37
C VAL A 186 2.84 -13.50 -3.30
N THR A 187 2.25 -14.28 -4.21
CA THR A 187 3.03 -15.12 -5.13
C THR A 187 3.85 -14.19 -6.02
N VAL A 188 5.14 -14.05 -5.74
CA VAL A 188 6.10 -13.38 -6.61
C VAL A 188 6.21 -14.23 -7.87
N LEU A 189 5.80 -13.70 -9.03
CA LEU A 189 5.97 -14.42 -10.29
C LEU A 189 7.38 -14.20 -10.81
N SER A 190 8.05 -15.27 -11.20
CA SER A 190 9.42 -15.21 -11.71
C SER A 190 9.65 -16.24 -12.81
N LYS A 191 10.79 -16.15 -13.47
CA LYS A 191 11.16 -17.02 -14.59
C LYS A 191 11.01 -18.50 -14.24
N GLY A 192 10.36 -19.23 -15.14
CA GLY A 192 10.07 -20.66 -14.98
C GLY A 192 8.74 -20.98 -14.30
N MET A 193 8.06 -19.99 -13.71
CA MET A 193 6.68 -20.16 -13.26
C MET A 193 5.71 -20.25 -14.43
N SER A 194 4.59 -20.93 -14.25
CA SER A 194 3.52 -21.01 -15.23
C SER A 194 2.17 -21.12 -14.53
N GLY A 195 1.12 -20.56 -15.14
CA GLY A 195 -0.21 -20.54 -14.57
C GLY A 195 -1.04 -19.35 -15.05
N PRO A 196 -2.34 -19.31 -14.69
CA PRO A 196 -3.25 -18.23 -15.06
C PRO A 196 -2.79 -16.86 -14.53
N GLU A 197 -2.05 -16.81 -13.42
CA GLU A 197 -1.51 -15.57 -12.85
C GLU A 197 -0.42 -14.97 -13.75
N VAL A 198 0.39 -15.82 -14.39
CA VAL A 198 1.39 -15.40 -15.37
C VAL A 198 0.71 -14.94 -16.66
N GLU A 199 -0.36 -15.61 -17.06
CA GLU A 199 -1.10 -15.24 -18.26
C GLU A 199 -1.77 -13.87 -18.10
N ALA A 200 -2.35 -13.60 -16.92
CA ALA A 200 -2.91 -12.30 -16.56
C ALA A 200 -1.82 -11.21 -16.56
N LEU A 201 -0.65 -11.48 -16.00
CA LEU A 201 0.49 -10.55 -16.08
C LEU A 201 0.89 -10.28 -17.54
N GLN A 202 0.92 -11.29 -18.40
CA GLN A 202 1.24 -11.11 -19.82
C GLN A 202 0.21 -10.23 -20.53
N ASP A 203 -1.09 -10.35 -20.19
CA ASP A 203 -2.14 -9.47 -20.72
C ASP A 203 -1.94 -8.02 -20.25
N GLU A 204 -1.64 -7.80 -18.98
CA GLU A 204 -1.34 -6.47 -18.46
C GLU A 204 -0.10 -5.84 -19.10
N LEU A 205 0.95 -6.62 -19.33
CA LEU A 205 2.14 -6.14 -20.03
C LEU A 205 1.83 -5.80 -21.50
N ILE A 206 0.84 -6.45 -22.12
CA ILE A 206 0.34 -6.06 -23.45
C ILE A 206 -0.40 -4.72 -23.37
N ASP A 207 -1.32 -4.59 -22.42
CA ASP A 207 -2.12 -3.37 -22.23
C ASP A 207 -1.27 -2.16 -21.83
N LEU A 208 -0.11 -2.39 -21.21
CA LEU A 208 0.86 -1.35 -20.87
C LEU A 208 1.91 -1.12 -21.97
N GLY A 209 1.93 -1.94 -23.03
CA GLY A 209 2.81 -1.78 -24.19
C GLY A 209 4.21 -2.40 -24.05
N TYR A 210 4.43 -3.24 -23.04
CA TYR A 210 5.70 -3.95 -22.78
C TYR A 210 5.78 -5.34 -23.41
N MET A 211 4.67 -5.87 -23.91
CA MET A 211 4.61 -7.15 -24.61
C MET A 211 3.65 -7.07 -25.79
N THR A 212 3.92 -7.82 -26.85
CA THR A 212 2.99 -7.98 -27.97
C THR A 212 2.21 -9.30 -27.87
N LEU A 213 1.04 -9.37 -28.49
CA LEU A 213 0.29 -10.63 -28.61
C LEU A 213 1.12 -11.75 -29.27
N ALA A 214 2.01 -11.41 -30.21
CA ALA A 214 2.90 -12.37 -30.85
C ALA A 214 3.93 -12.94 -29.87
N GLU A 215 4.43 -12.12 -28.95
CA GLU A 215 5.35 -12.54 -27.89
C GLU A 215 4.65 -13.43 -26.86
N LYS A 216 3.45 -13.04 -26.38
CA LYS A 216 2.63 -13.87 -25.50
C LYS A 216 2.36 -15.26 -26.09
N LYS A 217 2.04 -15.34 -27.40
CA LYS A 217 1.78 -16.61 -28.10
C LYS A 217 2.94 -17.61 -28.08
N THR A 218 4.18 -17.15 -27.88
CA THR A 218 5.34 -18.06 -27.77
C THR A 218 5.46 -18.77 -26.42
N GLY A 219 4.61 -18.43 -25.45
CA GLY A 219 4.55 -19.08 -24.14
C GLY A 219 3.40 -18.52 -23.28
N PRO A 220 2.13 -18.77 -23.64
CA PRO A 220 0.98 -18.26 -22.89
C PRO A 220 0.97 -18.84 -21.48
N GLY A 221 0.75 -17.99 -20.48
CA GLY A 221 0.78 -18.39 -19.08
C GLY A 221 2.12 -18.94 -18.60
N THR A 222 3.20 -18.69 -19.32
CA THR A 222 4.56 -19.15 -18.99
C THR A 222 5.49 -17.96 -18.80
N PHE A 223 6.16 -17.86 -17.64
CA PHE A 223 7.05 -16.76 -17.33
C PHE A 223 8.42 -17.07 -17.94
N GLY A 224 8.49 -16.93 -19.26
CA GLY A 224 9.70 -17.14 -20.04
C GLY A 224 10.56 -15.88 -20.15
N GLN A 225 11.63 -15.96 -20.96
CA GLN A 225 12.56 -14.84 -21.19
C GLN A 225 11.86 -13.56 -21.66
N LYS A 226 10.80 -13.66 -22.48
CA LYS A 226 10.05 -12.50 -22.97
C LYS A 226 9.22 -11.83 -21.87
N THR A 227 8.61 -12.60 -20.97
CA THR A 227 7.87 -12.06 -19.82
C THR A 227 8.82 -11.39 -18.83
N GLU A 228 9.97 -12.02 -18.55
CA GLU A 228 11.03 -11.41 -17.75
C GLU A 228 11.49 -10.07 -18.33
N ALA A 229 11.83 -10.03 -19.62
CA ALA A 229 12.26 -8.81 -20.29
C ALA A 229 11.18 -7.70 -20.27
N ALA A 230 9.91 -8.06 -20.47
CA ALA A 230 8.79 -7.13 -20.40
C ALA A 230 8.58 -6.57 -18.98
N VAL A 231 8.68 -7.42 -17.95
CA VAL A 231 8.64 -7.00 -16.53
C VAL A 231 9.80 -6.07 -16.22
N THR A 232 11.04 -6.40 -16.62
CA THR A 232 12.21 -5.55 -16.42
C THR A 232 12.05 -4.19 -17.10
N ALA A 233 11.53 -4.15 -18.33
CA ALA A 233 11.27 -2.90 -19.05
C ALA A 233 10.19 -2.05 -18.35
N PHE A 234 9.10 -2.67 -17.89
CA PHE A 234 8.08 -2.00 -17.07
C PHE A 234 8.69 -1.44 -15.78
N GLN A 235 9.51 -2.24 -15.09
CA GLN A 235 10.19 -1.82 -13.87
C GLN A 235 11.12 -0.63 -14.12
N HIS A 236 11.94 -0.68 -15.17
CA HIS A 236 12.81 0.43 -15.56
C HIS A 236 12.01 1.73 -15.79
N ASP A 237 10.95 1.65 -16.59
CA ASP A 237 10.17 2.82 -16.99
C ASP A 237 9.32 3.43 -15.87
N ASN A 238 8.80 2.59 -14.97
CA ASN A 238 8.12 3.01 -13.74
C ASN A 238 9.08 3.16 -12.58
N LEU A 239 10.38 3.05 -12.86
CA LEU A 239 11.38 3.52 -11.95
C LEU A 239 11.20 2.65 -10.65
N LEU A 240 11.22 1.34 -10.82
CA LEU A 240 11.13 0.30 -9.79
C LEU A 240 12.44 -0.52 -9.79
N ALA A 241 12.62 -1.42 -8.83
CA ALA A 241 13.76 -2.33 -8.86
C ALA A 241 13.69 -3.25 -10.09
N GLU A 242 14.70 -3.20 -10.96
CA GLU A 242 14.80 -3.97 -12.21
C GLU A 242 15.22 -5.43 -11.97
N ASN A 243 14.50 -6.13 -11.10
CA ASN A 243 14.82 -7.51 -10.73
C ASN A 243 14.21 -8.55 -11.68
N GLY A 244 13.40 -8.14 -12.65
CA GLY A 244 12.76 -9.04 -13.62
C GLY A 244 11.69 -9.96 -13.04
N THR A 245 11.29 -9.74 -11.78
CA THR A 245 10.26 -10.50 -11.08
C THR A 245 9.02 -9.65 -10.84
N TYR A 246 7.83 -10.24 -10.94
CA TYR A 246 6.57 -9.57 -10.61
C TYR A 246 6.37 -9.57 -9.09
N ASP A 247 7.22 -8.81 -8.40
CA ASP A 247 7.22 -8.65 -6.95
C ASP A 247 6.11 -7.72 -6.45
N ALA A 248 6.02 -7.53 -5.13
CA ALA A 248 4.96 -6.72 -4.53
C ALA A 248 4.94 -5.26 -5.01
N ALA A 249 6.11 -4.66 -5.30
CA ALA A 249 6.20 -3.28 -5.78
C ALA A 249 5.72 -3.18 -7.23
N THR A 250 6.12 -4.15 -8.06
CA THR A 250 5.70 -4.25 -9.47
C THR A 250 4.20 -4.53 -9.57
N GLN A 251 3.68 -5.44 -8.75
CA GLN A 251 2.24 -5.70 -8.61
C GLN A 251 1.45 -4.45 -8.21
N ALA A 252 1.96 -3.69 -7.23
CA ALA A 252 1.31 -2.45 -6.80
C ALA A 252 1.28 -1.40 -7.91
N ALA A 253 2.37 -1.27 -8.68
CA ALA A 253 2.45 -0.33 -9.80
C ALA A 253 1.51 -0.69 -10.95
N VAL A 254 1.49 -1.97 -11.37
CA VAL A 254 0.53 -2.46 -12.39
C VAL A 254 -0.90 -2.22 -11.92
N LYS A 255 -1.22 -2.57 -10.66
CA LYS A 255 -2.54 -2.33 -10.06
C LYS A 255 -2.94 -0.86 -10.02
N GLN A 256 -2.00 0.05 -9.76
CA GLN A 256 -2.28 1.48 -9.79
C GLN A 256 -2.65 1.97 -11.20
N LEU A 257 -2.03 1.39 -12.23
CA LEU A 257 -2.32 1.71 -13.63
C LEU A 257 -3.65 1.11 -14.09
N GLN A 258 -3.96 -0.13 -13.70
CA GLN A 258 -5.27 -0.77 -13.93
C GLN A 258 -6.42 0.08 -13.36
N ASN A 259 -6.28 0.58 -12.13
CA ASN A 259 -7.31 1.39 -11.47
C ASN A 259 -7.46 2.81 -12.06
N GLY A 260 -6.53 3.24 -12.93
CA GLY A 260 -6.41 4.60 -13.41
C GLY A 260 -5.81 5.55 -12.36
N VAL A 261 -4.67 6.15 -12.68
CA VAL A 261 -4.02 7.12 -11.79
C VAL A 261 -4.64 8.49 -11.98
N GLN A 262 -5.17 9.09 -10.92
CA GLN A 262 -5.96 10.33 -11.01
C GLN A 262 -5.70 11.27 -9.84
N LEU A 263 -6.40 12.40 -9.79
CA LEU A 263 -6.28 13.37 -8.70
C LEU A 263 -6.45 12.69 -7.32
N GLY A 264 -5.45 12.89 -6.45
CA GLY A 264 -5.38 12.27 -5.12
C GLY A 264 -4.67 10.91 -5.08
N SER A 265 -4.31 10.32 -6.22
CA SER A 265 -3.45 9.15 -6.26
C SER A 265 -2.04 9.48 -5.76
N GLU A 266 -1.44 8.53 -5.06
CA GLU A 266 -0.05 8.57 -4.58
C GLU A 266 0.63 7.25 -4.94
N GLY A 267 1.95 7.24 -5.15
CA GLY A 267 2.71 6.00 -5.26
C GLY A 267 3.64 5.89 -6.47
N GLY A 268 4.12 4.66 -6.69
CA GLY A 268 5.30 4.35 -7.52
C GLY A 268 5.22 4.80 -8.98
N VAL A 269 4.01 4.89 -9.56
CA VAL A 269 3.80 5.29 -10.96
C VAL A 269 3.55 6.80 -11.15
N VAL A 270 3.23 7.53 -10.07
CA VAL A 270 2.90 8.97 -10.14
C VAL A 270 4.15 9.79 -10.42
N LEU A 271 5.25 9.54 -9.70
CA LEU A 271 6.49 10.29 -9.88
C LEU A 271 7.14 10.06 -11.26
N PRO A 272 7.26 8.83 -11.78
CA PRO A 272 7.76 8.59 -13.13
C PRO A 272 6.91 9.30 -14.20
N MET A 273 5.58 9.29 -14.06
CA MET A 273 4.68 10.06 -14.93
C MET A 273 4.94 11.58 -14.80
N GLN A 274 5.06 12.12 -13.58
CA GLN A 274 5.39 13.53 -13.36
C GLN A 274 6.72 13.93 -14.00
N ASN A 275 7.75 13.07 -13.90
CA ASN A 275 9.04 13.30 -14.55
C ASN A 275 8.91 13.37 -16.07
N ARG A 276 8.10 12.49 -16.69
CA ARG A 276 7.81 12.55 -18.14
C ARG A 276 7.03 13.82 -18.50
N LEU A 277 6.07 14.25 -17.70
CA LEU A 277 5.37 15.52 -17.92
C LEU A 277 6.32 16.73 -17.81
N VAL A 278 7.37 16.66 -16.97
CA VAL A 278 8.43 17.67 -16.95
C VAL A 278 9.28 17.63 -18.22
N ALA A 279 9.69 16.44 -18.66
CA ALA A 279 10.45 16.27 -19.91
C ALA A 279 9.66 16.73 -21.14
N ALA A 280 8.34 16.54 -21.13
CA ALA A 280 7.40 17.05 -22.12
C ALA A 280 7.19 18.58 -22.05
N LYS A 281 7.78 19.27 -21.05
CA LYS A 281 7.59 20.70 -20.76
C LYS A 281 6.14 21.09 -20.40
N LEU A 282 5.34 20.11 -19.96
CA LEU A 282 3.95 20.29 -19.52
C LEU A 282 3.86 20.52 -18.00
N LEU A 283 4.90 20.17 -17.26
CA LEU A 283 5.09 20.43 -15.83
C LEU A 283 6.46 21.07 -15.62
N THR A 284 6.60 22.04 -14.70
CA THR A 284 7.93 22.57 -14.36
C THR A 284 8.56 21.82 -13.18
N PRO A 285 9.90 21.79 -13.05
CA PRO A 285 10.56 21.23 -11.86
C PRO A 285 10.05 21.84 -10.54
N GLN A 286 9.76 23.14 -10.53
CA GLN A 286 9.22 23.83 -9.35
C GLN A 286 7.78 23.41 -9.03
N GLN A 287 6.98 23.07 -10.04
CA GLN A 287 5.63 22.55 -9.84
C GLN A 287 5.66 21.12 -9.30
N LEU A 288 6.54 20.26 -9.83
CA LEU A 288 6.76 18.90 -9.33
C LEU A 288 7.21 18.93 -7.86
N ALA A 289 8.14 19.83 -7.51
CA ALA A 289 8.68 19.95 -6.16
C ALA A 289 7.62 20.25 -5.07
N THR A 290 6.41 20.69 -5.44
CA THR A 290 5.31 20.91 -4.48
C THR A 290 4.55 19.64 -4.09
N GLY A 291 4.84 18.49 -4.71
CA GLY A 291 4.19 17.21 -4.40
C GLY A 291 4.75 16.06 -5.27
N PRO A 292 6.03 15.68 -5.08
CA PRO A 292 6.64 14.58 -5.82
C PRO A 292 5.96 13.26 -5.45
N GLY A 293 5.50 12.49 -6.44
CA GLY A 293 4.80 11.22 -6.21
C GLY A 293 3.35 11.36 -5.74
N THR A 294 2.84 12.59 -5.66
CA THR A 294 1.42 12.90 -5.34
C THR A 294 0.74 13.53 -6.55
N PHE A 295 -0.36 12.94 -7.00
CA PHE A 295 -1.09 13.42 -8.16
C PHE A 295 -2.02 14.58 -7.76
N GLY A 296 -1.48 15.79 -7.78
CA GLY A 296 -2.22 17.03 -7.48
C GLY A 296 -2.82 17.71 -8.72
N GLN A 297 -3.53 18.83 -8.50
CA GLN A 297 -4.20 19.59 -9.57
C GLN A 297 -3.26 20.05 -10.69
N LYS A 298 -2.01 20.39 -10.37
CA LYS A 298 -1.01 20.79 -11.38
C LYS A 298 -0.66 19.62 -12.30
N THR A 299 -0.47 18.43 -11.72
CA THR A 299 -0.21 17.19 -12.46
C THR A 299 -1.42 16.80 -13.32
N GLN A 300 -2.64 16.93 -12.80
CA GLN A 300 -3.86 16.68 -13.56
C GLN A 300 -3.96 17.57 -14.81
N LYS A 301 -3.75 18.88 -14.65
CA LYS A 301 -3.78 19.83 -15.77
C LYS A 301 -2.70 19.51 -16.81
N ALA A 302 -1.49 19.19 -16.39
CA ALA A 302 -0.41 18.79 -17.28
C ALA A 302 -0.75 17.51 -18.05
N LEU A 303 -1.38 16.52 -17.40
CA LEU A 303 -1.80 15.28 -18.05
C LEU A 303 -2.98 15.49 -19.02
N MET A 304 -3.95 16.33 -18.67
CA MET A 304 -5.03 16.72 -19.60
C MET A 304 -4.47 17.40 -20.85
N GLN A 305 -3.46 18.26 -20.70
CA GLN A 305 -2.80 18.90 -21.83
C GLN A 305 -2.07 17.87 -22.70
N PHE A 306 -1.33 16.94 -22.07
CA PHE A 306 -0.69 15.84 -22.81
C PHE A 306 -1.72 15.03 -23.61
N GLN A 307 -2.83 14.65 -22.98
CA GLN A 307 -3.90 13.91 -23.65
C GLN A 307 -4.45 14.70 -24.85
N LEU A 308 -4.72 15.99 -24.67
CA LEU A 308 -5.18 16.87 -25.74
C LEU A 308 -4.17 16.94 -26.91
N ASP A 309 -2.88 17.13 -26.61
CA ASP A 309 -1.81 17.22 -27.61
C ASP A 309 -1.65 15.91 -28.42
N HIS A 310 -2.06 14.79 -27.84
CA HIS A 310 -1.98 13.45 -28.43
C HIS A 310 -3.33 12.90 -28.94
N ASN A 311 -4.38 13.74 -29.03
CA ASN A 311 -5.73 13.36 -29.46
C ASN A 311 -6.40 12.27 -28.58
N ILE A 312 -6.03 12.19 -27.31
CA ILE A 312 -6.66 11.35 -26.29
C ILE A 312 -7.68 12.22 -25.54
N HIS A 313 -8.80 11.62 -25.10
CA HIS A 313 -9.81 12.38 -24.34
C HIS A 313 -9.19 12.96 -23.05
N PRO A 314 -9.22 14.29 -22.82
CA PRO A 314 -8.46 14.95 -21.75
C PRO A 314 -9.13 14.80 -20.39
N THR A 315 -9.21 13.57 -19.89
CA THR A 315 -9.83 13.20 -18.61
C THR A 315 -8.99 13.61 -17.40
N GLY A 316 -7.68 13.79 -17.59
CA GLY A 316 -6.73 13.97 -16.49
C GLY A 316 -6.51 12.71 -15.66
N VAL A 317 -6.88 11.54 -16.19
CA VAL A 317 -6.62 10.21 -15.63
C VAL A 317 -5.58 9.51 -16.49
N LEU A 318 -4.55 8.93 -15.88
CA LEU A 318 -3.56 8.09 -16.55
C LEU A 318 -4.17 6.70 -16.77
N THR A 319 -4.86 6.52 -17.89
CA THR A 319 -5.32 5.23 -18.39
C THR A 319 -4.19 4.48 -19.09
N ALA A 320 -4.36 3.19 -19.40
CA ALA A 320 -3.41 2.42 -20.20
C ALA A 320 -3.08 3.09 -21.55
N GLU A 321 -4.09 3.63 -22.24
CA GLU A 321 -3.90 4.40 -23.49
C GLU A 321 -3.02 5.64 -23.28
N THR A 322 -3.30 6.43 -22.23
CA THR A 322 -2.52 7.63 -21.90
C THR A 322 -1.10 7.25 -21.46
N TYR A 323 -0.98 6.17 -20.71
CA TYR A 323 0.29 5.62 -20.24
C TYR A 323 1.17 5.21 -21.42
N GLN A 324 0.67 4.37 -22.33
CA GLN A 324 1.39 3.96 -23.53
C GLN A 324 1.83 5.17 -24.34
N ALA A 325 0.92 6.13 -24.59
CA ALA A 325 1.24 7.33 -25.34
C ALA A 325 2.37 8.13 -24.68
N LEU A 326 2.28 8.42 -23.38
CA LEU A 326 3.27 9.20 -22.64
C LEU A 326 4.62 8.50 -22.56
N TYR A 327 4.63 7.20 -22.28
CA TYR A 327 5.85 6.44 -22.05
C TYR A 327 6.59 6.13 -23.35
N LYS A 328 5.86 6.01 -24.46
CA LYS A 328 6.42 5.86 -25.81
C LYS A 328 6.98 7.18 -26.37
N THR A 329 6.32 8.31 -26.14
CA THR A 329 6.69 9.59 -26.76
C THR A 329 7.72 10.36 -25.96
N VAL A 330 7.75 10.18 -24.64
CA VAL A 330 8.63 10.92 -23.73
C VAL A 330 9.39 9.93 -22.86
N PRO A 331 10.56 9.42 -23.29
CA PRO A 331 11.35 8.48 -22.49
C PRO A 331 11.70 9.06 -21.11
N VAL A 332 11.78 8.21 -20.08
CA VAL A 332 12.20 8.64 -18.74
C VAL A 332 13.63 9.15 -18.87
N ILE A 333 13.87 10.36 -18.38
CA ILE A 333 15.22 10.80 -18.08
C ILE A 333 15.60 10.06 -16.79
N PRO A 334 16.58 9.14 -16.82
CA PRO A 334 16.95 8.38 -15.64
C PRO A 334 17.28 9.31 -14.47
N PRO A 335 17.15 8.84 -13.22
CA PRO A 335 17.56 9.61 -12.06
C PRO A 335 19.01 10.06 -12.28
N THR A 336 19.34 11.29 -11.86
CA THR A 336 20.72 11.80 -11.98
C THR A 336 21.66 10.78 -11.37
N LYS A 337 22.48 10.13 -12.21
CA LYS A 337 23.55 9.27 -11.72
C LYS A 337 24.50 10.12 -10.89
N VAL A 338 25.03 9.57 -9.80
CA VAL A 338 26.12 10.25 -9.09
C VAL A 338 27.25 10.50 -10.10
N GLN A 339 27.76 11.73 -10.16
CA GLN A 339 28.82 12.07 -11.11
C GLN A 339 30.00 11.10 -10.98
N GLY A 340 30.31 10.40 -12.07
CA GLY A 340 31.40 9.41 -12.10
C GLY A 340 31.02 7.98 -11.68
N THR A 341 29.74 7.67 -11.43
CA THR A 341 29.26 6.28 -11.20
C THR A 341 28.06 5.92 -12.09
N ASN A 342 27.73 4.62 -12.15
CA ASN A 342 26.51 4.12 -12.78
C ASN A 342 25.31 4.01 -11.83
N GLU A 343 25.46 4.40 -10.56
CA GLU A 343 24.43 4.24 -9.55
C GLU A 343 23.35 5.33 -9.64
N ALA A 344 22.09 4.90 -9.70
CA ALA A 344 20.91 5.75 -9.59
C ALA A 344 20.53 5.97 -8.12
N ILE A 345 19.93 7.12 -7.81
CA ILE A 345 19.42 7.46 -6.46
C ILE A 345 17.92 7.12 -6.41
N ASP A 346 17.57 5.85 -6.41
CA ASP A 346 16.18 5.42 -6.54
C ASP A 346 15.82 4.19 -5.70
N THR A 347 16.76 3.67 -4.94
CA THR A 347 16.51 2.56 -4.02
C THR A 347 15.96 3.11 -2.71
N ILE A 348 14.79 2.65 -2.29
CA ILE A 348 14.14 3.09 -1.05
C ILE A 348 14.53 2.19 0.13
N LEU A 349 14.85 2.77 1.28
CA LEU A 349 14.98 1.99 2.52
C LEU A 349 13.60 1.54 3.01
N PRO A 350 13.37 0.23 3.25
CA PRO A 350 12.12 -0.24 3.85
C PRO A 350 11.85 0.42 5.21
N PRO A 351 10.58 0.62 5.63
CA PRO A 351 10.24 1.34 6.86
C PRO A 351 10.87 0.76 8.14
N SER A 352 11.15 -0.53 8.11
CA SER A 352 11.86 -1.27 9.16
C SER A 352 12.47 -2.53 8.57
N GLY A 353 13.38 -3.14 9.33
CA GLY A 353 13.99 -4.42 9.01
C GLY A 353 14.82 -4.93 10.19
N PRO A 354 15.55 -6.04 10.01
CA PRO A 354 16.40 -6.58 11.06
C PRO A 354 17.36 -5.51 11.62
N GLY A 355 17.20 -5.16 12.89
CA GLY A 355 18.07 -4.23 13.60
C GLY A 355 17.83 -2.74 13.33
N TYR A 356 16.81 -2.35 12.56
CA TYR A 356 16.50 -0.94 12.33
C TYR A 356 15.01 -0.61 12.16
N THR A 357 14.72 0.67 12.33
CA THR A 357 13.46 1.32 11.95
C THR A 357 13.76 2.69 11.34
N VAL A 358 12.82 3.22 10.56
CA VAL A 358 12.89 4.57 10.00
C VAL A 358 12.06 5.53 10.84
N TYR A 359 12.49 6.79 10.98
CA TYR A 359 11.72 7.90 11.54
C TYR A 359 11.52 9.02 10.51
N ASN A 360 10.56 9.93 10.76
CA ASN A 360 10.23 11.05 9.86
C ASN A 360 9.94 10.63 8.40
N ARG A 361 9.33 9.45 8.20
CA ARG A 361 8.92 9.00 6.88
C ARG A 361 7.65 9.74 6.46
N GLU A 362 7.79 10.67 5.53
CA GLU A 362 6.67 11.32 4.86
C GLU A 362 5.84 10.30 4.04
N PRO A 363 4.54 10.56 3.79
CA PRO A 363 3.73 9.76 2.87
C PRO A 363 4.45 9.59 1.53
N GLY A 364 4.68 8.34 1.11
CA GLY A 364 5.43 8.01 -0.11
C GLY A 364 6.94 7.83 0.05
N GLY A 365 7.51 8.06 1.24
CA GLY A 365 8.94 7.83 1.54
C GLY A 365 9.89 8.79 0.83
N THR A 366 9.50 10.06 0.73
CA THR A 366 10.13 11.09 -0.12
C THR A 366 11.63 11.23 0.09
N ASP A 367 12.13 11.01 1.31
CA ASP A 367 13.49 11.38 1.70
C ASP A 367 14.33 10.17 2.16
N GLN A 368 13.85 8.93 1.94
CA GLN A 368 14.58 7.69 2.25
C GLN A 368 15.06 6.93 1.01
N PHE A 369 15.35 7.67 -0.07
CA PHE A 369 15.98 7.12 -1.27
C PHE A 369 17.50 7.27 -1.19
N GLY A 370 18.21 6.23 -1.62
CA GLY A 370 19.66 6.23 -1.74
C GLY A 370 20.10 5.51 -3.01
N THR A 371 21.40 5.44 -3.22
CA THR A 371 21.92 4.47 -4.19
C THR A 371 21.72 3.05 -3.67
N GLN A 372 21.66 2.06 -4.54
CA GLN A 372 21.50 0.66 -4.13
C GLN A 372 22.60 0.24 -3.15
N THR A 373 23.85 0.63 -3.43
CA THR A 373 25.00 0.39 -2.55
C THR A 373 24.82 1.05 -1.18
N ALA A 374 24.33 2.28 -1.15
CA ALA A 374 24.05 2.96 0.11
C ALA A 374 22.97 2.23 0.92
N ILE A 375 21.85 1.88 0.31
CA ILE A 375 20.75 1.19 1.01
C ILE A 375 21.17 -0.20 1.51
N HIS A 376 21.90 -0.97 0.71
CA HIS A 376 22.45 -2.25 1.16
C HIS A 376 23.43 -2.07 2.32
N ALA A 377 24.28 -1.04 2.31
CA ALA A 377 25.17 -0.75 3.43
C ALA A 377 24.40 -0.45 4.73
N LEU A 378 23.26 0.24 4.65
CA LEU A 378 22.39 0.47 5.82
C LEU A 378 21.81 -0.86 6.36
N GLN A 379 21.29 -1.69 5.46
CA GLN A 379 20.70 -2.98 5.85
C GLN A 379 21.76 -3.94 6.43
N ASP A 380 22.95 -4.00 5.82
CA ASP A 380 24.08 -4.80 6.30
C ASP A 380 24.59 -4.35 7.67
N LEU A 381 24.63 -3.03 7.92
CA LEU A 381 24.97 -2.49 9.24
C LEU A 381 23.92 -2.91 10.27
N ALA A 382 22.64 -2.74 9.95
CA ALA A 382 21.55 -3.03 10.85
C ALA A 382 21.43 -4.51 11.20
N GLN A 383 21.63 -5.39 10.20
CA GLN A 383 21.67 -6.82 10.44
C GLN A 383 22.84 -7.22 11.36
N ALA A 384 24.02 -6.64 11.17
CA ALA A 384 25.16 -6.88 12.07
C ALA A 384 24.90 -6.33 13.48
N TRP A 385 24.25 -5.17 13.59
CA TRP A 385 23.84 -4.58 14.86
C TRP A 385 22.88 -5.50 15.63
N ALA A 386 21.87 -6.06 14.95
CA ALA A 386 20.88 -6.97 15.53
C ALA A 386 21.48 -8.25 16.13
N GLN A 387 22.68 -8.65 15.70
CA GLN A 387 23.36 -9.83 16.25
C GLN A 387 23.90 -9.59 17.67
N THR A 388 24.20 -8.34 18.01
CA THR A 388 24.87 -8.00 19.29
C THR A 388 24.02 -7.11 20.18
N GLN A 389 23.01 -6.44 19.62
CA GLN A 389 22.22 -5.44 20.31
C GLN A 389 20.72 -5.75 20.16
N ARG A 390 19.97 -5.42 21.23
CA ARG A 390 18.50 -5.55 21.24
C ARG A 390 17.76 -4.25 20.93
N VAL A 391 18.48 -3.14 20.81
CA VAL A 391 17.91 -1.85 20.41
C VAL A 391 18.00 -1.69 18.89
N LEU A 392 17.10 -0.92 18.29
CA LEU A 392 17.10 -0.67 16.85
C LEU A 392 17.90 0.58 16.50
N ILE A 393 18.60 0.55 15.37
CA ILE A 393 19.08 1.75 14.70
C ILE A 393 17.87 2.53 14.16
N GLN A 394 17.87 3.85 14.32
CA GLN A 394 16.79 4.71 13.88
C GLN A 394 17.31 5.60 12.74
N TYR A 395 17.03 5.21 11.49
CA TYR A 395 17.42 5.95 10.29
C TYR A 395 16.40 7.05 9.97
N GLY A 396 16.90 8.22 9.57
CA GLY A 396 16.13 9.39 9.15
C GLY A 396 16.32 9.66 7.67
N ASP A 397 16.69 10.90 7.35
CA ASP A 397 16.82 11.38 5.97
C ASP A 397 18.02 10.73 5.28
N ILE A 398 17.83 10.30 4.02
CA ILE A 398 18.85 9.73 3.13
C ILE A 398 19.02 10.63 1.92
N SER A 399 18.00 10.68 1.06
CA SER A 399 17.90 11.57 -0.09
C SER A 399 16.50 11.51 -0.68
N ARG A 400 16.22 12.48 -1.55
CA ARG A 400 15.10 12.41 -2.46
C ARG A 400 15.39 11.43 -3.58
N ARG A 401 14.32 10.88 -4.14
CA ARG A 401 14.44 10.09 -5.36
C ARG A 401 15.02 10.95 -6.50
N GLY A 402 16.10 10.47 -7.12
CA GLY A 402 16.90 11.20 -8.11
C GLY A 402 17.86 12.23 -7.52
N GLY A 403 17.96 12.30 -6.19
CA GLY A 403 18.85 13.21 -5.49
C GLY A 403 18.34 14.65 -5.43
N GLY A 404 19.29 15.57 -5.24
CA GLY A 404 19.02 17.01 -5.18
C GLY A 404 18.87 17.58 -3.77
N PRO A 405 18.85 18.91 -3.63
CA PRO A 405 18.85 19.58 -2.33
C PRO A 405 17.50 19.42 -1.60
N PHE A 406 17.54 19.34 -0.27
CA PHE A 406 16.34 19.57 0.54
C PHE A 406 16.06 21.07 0.64
N PHE A 407 14.88 21.48 0.17
CA PHE A 407 14.44 22.86 0.26
C PHE A 407 13.58 23.05 1.51
N ASN A 408 13.90 24.08 2.29
CA ASN A 408 13.09 24.47 3.43
C ASN A 408 11.72 25.02 2.95
N ALA A 409 10.62 24.45 3.47
CA ALA A 409 9.25 24.80 3.07
C ALA A 409 8.86 26.25 3.40
N GLN A 410 9.52 26.88 4.38
CA GLN A 410 9.28 28.25 4.81
C GLN A 410 10.28 29.26 4.20
N ASN A 411 11.42 28.79 3.69
CA ASN A 411 12.39 29.62 2.97
C ASN A 411 13.09 28.84 1.85
N PRO A 412 12.56 28.89 0.60
CA PRO A 412 13.09 28.15 -0.54
C PRO A 412 14.54 28.53 -0.95
N LYS A 413 15.09 29.63 -0.41
CA LYS A 413 16.49 30.05 -0.65
C LYS A 413 17.49 29.40 0.31
N LYS A 414 17.02 28.71 1.35
CA LYS A 414 17.87 27.97 2.30
C LYS A 414 17.82 26.48 1.95
N VAL A 415 18.97 25.95 1.52
CA VAL A 415 19.19 24.51 1.41
C VAL A 415 19.39 23.97 2.82
N ASP A 416 18.49 23.10 3.26
CA ASP A 416 18.73 22.28 4.44
C ASP A 416 19.49 21.02 3.99
N HIS A 417 20.37 20.47 4.83
CA HIS A 417 20.94 19.13 4.60
C HIS A 417 21.56 18.90 3.19
N ALA A 418 22.47 19.79 2.75
CA ALA A 418 23.04 19.80 1.40
C ALA A 418 23.78 18.51 0.98
N ASP A 419 24.29 17.74 1.95
CA ASP A 419 25.11 16.53 1.72
C ASP A 419 24.28 15.29 1.33
N HIS A 420 22.96 15.35 1.47
CA HIS A 420 22.06 14.25 1.13
C HIS A 420 21.74 14.14 -0.37
N LYS A 421 22.16 15.12 -1.17
CA LYS A 421 21.78 15.21 -2.60
C LYS A 421 22.22 14.05 -3.48
N GLU A 422 23.15 13.21 -3.01
CA GLU A 422 23.78 12.12 -3.78
C GLU A 422 23.28 10.72 -3.40
N GLY A 423 22.33 10.60 -2.46
CA GLY A 423 21.83 9.27 -2.05
C GLY A 423 22.85 8.40 -1.31
N ARG A 424 23.92 9.02 -0.79
CA ARG A 424 25.05 8.36 -0.11
C ARG A 424 25.27 8.88 1.30
N ALA A 425 24.28 9.55 1.87
CA ALA A 425 24.29 10.04 3.23
C ALA A 425 23.06 9.51 3.96
N VAL A 426 23.15 9.31 5.28
CA VAL A 426 21.99 9.05 6.11
C VAL A 426 22.12 9.75 7.45
N ASP A 427 21.02 10.28 7.95
CA ASP A 427 20.93 10.72 9.34
C ASP A 427 20.48 9.58 10.25
N ILE A 428 21.17 9.42 11.37
CA ILE A 428 20.87 8.40 12.37
C ILE A 428 20.65 9.10 13.70
N ARG A 429 19.60 8.72 14.45
CA ARG A 429 19.47 9.21 15.82
C ARG A 429 20.59 8.69 16.70
N PRO A 430 21.17 9.51 17.59
CA PRO A 430 22.02 9.01 18.65
C PRO A 430 21.21 8.11 19.56
N MET A 431 21.85 7.10 20.13
CA MET A 431 21.15 6.11 20.94
C MET A 431 20.64 6.76 22.22
N ALA A 432 19.34 6.62 22.49
CA ALA A 432 18.76 6.92 23.78
C ALA A 432 18.87 5.70 24.70
N LYS A 433 18.94 5.91 26.02
CA LYS A 433 18.99 4.82 27.00
C LYS A 433 17.77 3.91 26.82
N GLY A 434 18.01 2.60 26.88
CA GLY A 434 16.96 1.59 26.65
C GLY A 434 16.46 1.50 25.21
N GLY A 435 17.08 2.19 24.25
CA GLY A 435 16.68 2.16 22.84
C GLY A 435 15.41 2.96 22.53
N ALA A 436 15.05 3.91 23.38
CA ALA A 436 13.83 4.70 23.23
C ALA A 436 13.78 5.45 21.89
N PHE A 437 12.58 5.53 21.31
CA PHE A 437 12.33 6.23 20.04
C PHE A 437 12.08 7.73 20.24
N VAL A 438 13.06 8.43 20.82
CA VAL A 438 12.93 9.84 21.20
C VAL A 438 14.12 10.67 20.70
N PRO A 439 13.94 11.95 20.33
CA PRO A 439 15.05 12.80 19.94
C PRO A 439 15.99 13.02 21.13
N VAL A 440 17.29 12.88 20.92
CA VAL A 440 18.31 13.18 21.93
C VAL A 440 19.47 13.93 21.29
N THR A 441 20.13 14.76 22.10
CA THR A 441 21.42 15.39 21.80
C THR A 441 22.53 14.73 22.61
N PHE A 442 23.80 14.91 22.25
CA PHE A 442 24.92 14.33 23.02
C PHE A 442 25.00 14.84 24.49
N ASN A 443 24.34 15.96 24.81
CA ASN A 443 24.25 16.51 26.17
C ASN A 443 22.94 16.15 26.90
N SER A 444 22.04 15.39 26.27
CA SER A 444 20.79 14.95 26.89
C SER A 444 21.04 13.95 28.03
N SER A 445 20.28 14.03 29.12
CA SER A 445 20.37 13.07 30.23
C SER A 445 19.99 11.64 29.84
N ASN A 446 19.14 11.51 28.80
CA ASN A 446 18.71 10.24 28.23
C ASN A 446 19.59 9.73 27.07
N TYR A 447 20.69 10.43 26.73
CA TYR A 447 21.64 9.96 25.73
C TYR A 447 22.46 8.78 26.27
N ASP A 448 22.61 7.75 25.44
CA ASP A 448 23.46 6.58 25.69
C ASP A 448 24.75 6.70 24.88
N ALA A 449 25.76 7.30 25.52
CA ALA A 449 27.07 7.50 24.91
C ALA A 449 27.80 6.18 24.61
N ALA A 450 27.59 5.14 25.43
CA ALA A 450 28.26 3.86 25.26
C ALA A 450 27.70 3.12 24.02
N LEU A 451 26.37 3.08 23.90
CA LEU A 451 25.70 2.42 22.78
C LEU A 451 25.91 3.18 21.47
N THR A 452 25.89 4.52 21.51
CA THR A 452 26.24 5.35 20.35
C THR A 452 27.69 5.12 19.92
N LYS A 453 28.63 5.00 20.87
CA LYS A 453 30.02 4.64 20.57
C LYS A 453 30.12 3.28 19.87
N GLN A 454 29.39 2.27 20.35
CA GLN A 454 29.37 0.93 19.74
C GLN A 454 28.86 0.98 18.30
N LEU A 455 27.80 1.76 18.03
CA LEU A 455 27.31 1.95 16.66
C LEU A 455 28.39 2.58 15.76
N CYS A 456 29.02 3.66 16.21
CA CYS A 456 30.10 4.31 15.44
C CYS A 456 31.27 3.37 15.17
N VAL A 457 31.65 2.54 16.15
CA VAL A 457 32.70 1.53 15.98
C VAL A 457 32.30 0.50 14.93
N LEU A 458 31.07 -0.01 14.98
CA LEU A 458 30.58 -0.98 14.01
C LEU A 458 30.55 -0.39 12.58
N ILE A 459 30.11 0.86 12.44
CA ILE A 459 30.16 1.59 11.16
C ILE A 459 31.60 1.64 10.65
N LYS A 460 32.55 2.07 11.47
CA LYS A 460 33.97 2.17 11.09
C LYS A 460 34.61 0.81 10.77
N GLN A 461 34.18 -0.27 11.42
CA GLN A 461 34.68 -1.61 11.15
C GLN A 461 34.19 -2.16 9.81
N LYS A 462 32.89 -2.01 9.51
CA LYS A 462 32.31 -2.51 8.26
C LYS A 462 32.60 -1.59 7.06
N PHE A 463 32.70 -0.29 7.31
CA PHE A 463 32.81 0.75 6.30
C PHE A 463 33.94 1.73 6.68
N PRO A 464 35.22 1.31 6.57
CA PRO A 464 36.37 2.06 7.11
C PRO A 464 36.54 3.45 6.52
N ASN A 465 36.10 3.68 5.29
CA ASN A 465 36.20 4.97 4.61
C ASN A 465 35.07 5.95 4.96
N SER A 466 34.10 5.52 5.77
CA SER A 466 32.96 6.34 6.17
C SER A 466 33.36 7.60 6.90
N VAL A 467 32.62 8.68 6.67
CA VAL A 467 32.69 9.88 7.51
C VAL A 467 31.41 9.96 8.33
N ILE A 468 31.54 10.19 9.64
CA ILE A 468 30.41 10.38 10.54
C ILE A 468 30.55 11.77 11.15
N LEU A 469 29.58 12.64 10.94
CA LEU A 469 29.52 13.96 11.59
C LEU A 469 28.60 13.87 12.80
N PHE A 470 29.16 14.13 13.99
CA PHE A 470 28.41 14.17 15.24
C PHE A 470 29.26 14.79 16.34
N ASN A 471 28.66 15.71 17.11
CA ASN A 471 29.38 16.62 17.99
C ASN A 471 29.62 16.13 19.42
N ASP A 472 29.47 14.82 19.71
CA ASP A 472 29.89 14.26 21.00
C ASP A 472 31.43 14.38 21.15
N PRO A 473 31.94 15.18 22.11
CA PRO A 473 33.37 15.40 22.29
C PRO A 473 34.15 14.11 22.55
N LYS A 474 33.53 13.10 23.17
CA LYS A 474 34.18 11.82 23.49
C LYS A 474 34.36 10.96 22.24
N LEU A 475 33.41 11.00 21.31
CA LEU A 475 33.53 10.27 20.04
C LEU A 475 34.49 10.95 19.07
N ILE A 476 34.55 12.28 19.10
CA ILE A 476 35.55 13.07 18.37
C ILE A 476 36.96 12.76 18.87
N ALA A 477 37.18 12.80 20.19
CA ALA A 477 38.48 12.48 20.78
C ALA A 477 38.93 11.03 20.49
N ALA A 478 37.98 10.11 20.31
CA ALA A 478 38.24 8.73 19.92
C ALA A 478 38.47 8.53 18.40
N GLY A 479 38.41 9.59 17.59
CA GLY A 479 38.56 9.53 16.14
C GLY A 479 37.39 8.87 15.39
N LEU A 480 36.26 8.67 16.06
CA LEU A 480 35.10 7.97 15.49
C LEU A 480 34.20 8.92 14.68
N THR A 481 34.08 10.18 15.11
CA THR A 481 33.25 11.20 14.47
C THR A 481 34.03 12.50 14.22
N LYS A 482 33.49 13.37 13.37
CA LYS A 482 34.00 14.72 13.12
C LYS A 482 32.99 15.77 13.57
N GLN A 483 33.49 16.90 14.06
CA GLN A 483 32.66 18.03 14.42
C GLN A 483 32.12 18.73 13.17
N HIS A 484 30.83 19.09 13.18
CA HIS A 484 30.19 19.90 12.15
C HIS A 484 29.03 20.71 12.73
N ALA A 485 28.81 21.92 12.24
CA ALA A 485 27.70 22.76 12.71
C ALA A 485 26.35 22.04 12.50
N GLY A 486 25.45 22.12 13.49
CA GLY A 486 24.11 21.50 13.45
C GLY A 486 24.03 20.03 13.87
N HIS A 487 25.14 19.32 14.05
CA HIS A 487 25.16 17.86 14.26
C HIS A 487 25.22 17.46 15.74
N ASN A 488 24.38 18.09 16.58
CA ASN A 488 24.32 17.79 18.02
C ASN A 488 23.32 16.68 18.36
N ASN A 489 22.38 16.41 17.47
CA ASN A 489 21.17 15.60 17.69
C ASN A 489 20.99 14.45 16.70
N HIS A 490 21.93 14.25 15.77
CA HIS A 490 21.95 13.16 14.81
C HIS A 490 23.39 12.88 14.40
N LEU A 491 23.67 11.62 14.05
CA LEU A 491 24.88 11.22 13.35
C LEU A 491 24.59 11.32 11.86
N HIS A 492 25.32 12.17 11.15
CA HIS A 492 25.26 12.21 9.71
C HIS A 492 26.35 11.30 9.13
N TRP A 493 25.95 10.17 8.57
CA TRP A 493 26.85 9.16 8.04
C TRP A 493 26.95 9.27 6.52
N LEU A 494 28.13 9.66 6.03
CA LEU A 494 28.51 9.62 4.63
C LEU A 494 29.06 8.23 4.29
N ILE A 495 28.32 7.52 3.44
CA ILE A 495 28.58 6.15 3.00
C ILE A 495 29.52 6.21 1.79
N LYS A 496 30.75 5.74 2.00
CA LYS A 496 31.84 5.83 1.01
C LYS A 496 32.23 4.49 0.43
#